data_AF-C8PC61-F1
#
_entry.id   AF-C8PC61-F1
#
_cell.length_a   1.000
_cell.length_b   1.000
_cell.length_c   1.000
_cell.angle_alpha   90.00
_cell.angle_beta   90.00
_cell.angle_gamma   90.00
#
_symmetry.space_group_name_H-M   'P 1'
#
loop_
_entity.id
_entity.type
_entity.pdbx_description
1 polymer ?
#
loop_
_entity_poly.entity_id
_entity_poly.type
_entity_poly.pdbx_seq_one_letter_code
_entity_poly.pdbx_strand_id
1 'polypeptide(L)' 'MAISPTQIRIDSNVKTKANELFKKLGIDMSSSVNIFLRQCVLQGGLPFKVEIPKFNAECHGRS' A
#
# COMPACT_ATOMS: atom_id res chain seq x y z
N MET A 1 21.36 1.01 -13.58
CA MET A 1 20.21 0.16 -13.23
C MET A 1 19.18 0.30 -14.33
N ALA A 2 18.73 -0.79 -14.95
CA ALA A 2 17.69 -0.73 -15.97
C ALA A 2 16.31 -0.56 -15.30
N ILE A 3 15.47 0.33 -15.83
CA ILE A 3 14.07 0.43 -15.44
C ILE A 3 13.23 -0.50 -16.30
N SER A 4 12.63 -1.52 -15.70
CA SER A 4 11.73 -2.44 -16.40
C SER A 4 10.28 -1.97 -16.25
N PRO A 5 9.55 -1.66 -17.34
CA PRO A 5 8.16 -1.28 -17.23
C PRO A 5 7.35 -2.46 -16.68
N THR A 6 6.63 -2.23 -15.59
CA THR A 6 5.80 -3.25 -14.94
C THR A 6 4.33 -2.83 -15.02
N GLN A 7 3.48 -3.67 -15.61
CA GLN A 7 2.04 -3.43 -15.68
C GLN A 7 1.35 -4.12 -14.50
N ILE A 8 0.73 -3.33 -13.63
CA ILE A 8 0.00 -3.83 -12.46
C ILE A 8 -1.49 -3.54 -12.66
N ARG A 9 -2.33 -4.56 -12.53
CA ARG A 9 -3.79 -4.41 -12.54
C ARG A 9 -4.24 -4.08 -11.13
N ILE A 10 -4.88 -2.93 -10.97
CA ILE A 10 -5.35 -2.41 -9.68
C ILE A 10 -6.79 -1.97 -9.88
N ASP A 11 -7.64 -2.25 -8.90
CA ASP A 11 -8.98 -1.69 -8.85
C ASP A 11 -8.95 -0.15 -8.89
N SER A 12 -9.90 0.44 -9.61
CA SER A 12 -9.93 1.89 -9.84
C SER A 12 -10.13 2.68 -8.54
N ASN A 13 -10.98 2.17 -7.63
CA ASN A 13 -11.26 2.82 -6.36
C ASN A 13 -10.04 2.74 -5.43
N VAL A 14 -9.37 1.59 -5.36
CA VAL A 14 -8.10 1.44 -4.61
C VAL A 14 -7.02 2.36 -5.16
N LYS A 15 -6.87 2.44 -6.49
CA LYS A 15 -5.89 3.32 -7.14
C LYS A 15 -6.11 4.79 -6.77
N THR A 16 -7.34 5.27 -6.82
CA THR A 16 -7.67 6.66 -6.48
C THR A 16 -7.33 6.97 -5.02
N LYS A 17 -7.75 6.10 -4.09
CA LYS A 17 -7.45 6.26 -2.66
C LYS A 17 -5.95 6.25 -2.37
N ALA A 18 -5.22 5.32 -2.98
CA ALA A 18 -3.77 5.23 -2.83
C ALA A 18 -3.08 6.48 -3.39
N ASN A 19 -3.51 6.98 -4.55
CA ASN A 19 -2.96 8.17 -5.17
C ASN A 19 -3.18 9.42 -4.29
N GLU A 20 -4.37 9.59 -3.70
CA GLU A 20 -4.64 10.69 -2.77
C GLU A 20 -3.78 10.58 -1.50
N LEU A 21 -3.61 9.37 -0.96
CA LEU A 21 -2.76 9.11 0.19
C LEU A 21 -1.30 9.47 -0.10
N PHE A 22 -0.75 9.00 -1.21
CA PHE A 22 0.64 9.26 -1.58
C PHE A 22 0.86 10.74 -1.91
N LYS A 23 -0.11 11.41 -2.53
CA LYS A 23 -0.06 12.86 -2.76
C LYS A 23 0.01 13.64 -1.44
N LYS A 24 -0.73 13.23 -0.41
CA LYS A 24 -0.63 13.84 0.94
C LYS A 24 0.73 13.62 1.59
N LEU A 25 1.40 12.51 1.27
CA LEU A 25 2.75 12.20 1.72
C LEU A 25 3.85 12.86 0.87
N GLY A 26 3.49 13.51 -0.24
CA GLY A 26 4.45 14.10 -1.18
C GLY A 26 5.20 13.06 -2.05
N ILE A 27 4.62 11.87 -2.24
CA ILE A 27 5.23 10.76 -2.96
C ILE A 27 4.39 10.41 -4.20
N ASP A 28 5.04 10.12 -5.32
CA ASP A 28 4.36 9.60 -6.52
C ASP A 28 4.02 8.11 -6.38
N MET A 29 2.93 7.67 -7.01
CA MET A 29 2.49 6.27 -7.03
C MET A 29 3.62 5.30 -7.42
N SER A 30 4.42 5.65 -8.43
CA SER A 30 5.51 4.81 -8.94
C SER A 30 6.64 4.69 -7.91
N SER A 31 6.92 5.78 -7.20
CA SER A 31 7.93 5.82 -6.15
C SER A 31 7.49 4.99 -4.94
N SER A 32 6.22 5.11 -4.53
CA SER A 32 5.62 4.31 -3.46
C SER A 32 5.69 2.80 -3.76
N VAL A 33 5.38 2.38 -4.99
CA VAL A 33 5.48 0.97 -5.40
C VAL A 33 6.93 0.49 -5.39
N ASN A 34 7.87 1.30 -5.87
CA ASN A 34 9.29 0.96 -5.82
C ASN A 34 9.82 0.85 -4.36
N ILE A 35 9.38 1.73 -3.45
CA ILE A 35 9.70 1.63 -2.02
C ILE A 35 9.14 0.33 -1.45
N PHE A 36 7.87 0.02 -1.74
CA PHE A 36 7.22 -1.21 -1.30
C PHE A 36 8.01 -2.46 -1.70
N LEU A 37 8.38 -2.57 -2.99
CA LEU A 37 9.17 -3.70 -3.50
C LEU A 37 10.53 -3.81 -2.82
N ARG A 38 11.21 -2.69 -2.57
CA ARG A 38 12.49 -2.68 -1.85
C ARG A 38 12.34 -3.15 -0.42
N GLN A 39 11.26 -2.77 0.27
CA GLN A 39 10.97 -3.25 1.61
C GLN A 39 10.72 -4.76 1.62
N CYS A 40 10.03 -5.30 0.61
CA CYS A 40 9.84 -6.74 0.49
C CYS A 40 11.18 -7.48 0.36
N VAL A 41 12.07 -6.99 -0.51
CA VAL A 41 13.40 -7.57 -0.72
C VAL A 41 14.25 -7.48 0.55
N LEU A 42 14.20 -6.35 1.25
CA LEU A 42 14.98 -6.13 2.48
C LEU A 42 14.57 -7.08 3.60
N GLN A 43 13.27 -7.33 3.75
CA GLN A 43 12.73 -8.21 4.81
C GLN A 43 12.66 -9.68 4.41
N GLY A 44 12.89 -10.02 3.14
CA GLY A 44 12.70 -11.37 2.62
C GLY A 44 11.25 -11.84 2.66
N GLY A 45 10.28 -10.92 2.60
CA GLY A 45 8.86 -11.19 2.85
C GLY A 45 7.97 -9.99 2.56
N LEU A 46 6.76 -9.95 3.12
CA LEU A 46 5.88 -8.78 3.04
C LEU A 46 6.30 -7.73 4.08
N PRO A 47 6.23 -6.43 3.75
CA PRO A 47 6.68 -5.35 4.63
C PRO A 47 5.67 -5.02 5.73
N PHE A 48 4.65 -5.86 5.87
CA PHE A 48 3.62 -5.77 6.89
C PHE A 48 3.31 -7.18 7.37
N LYS A 49 2.87 -7.29 8.63
CA LYS A 49 2.46 -8.56 9.21
C LYS A 49 1.18 -9.04 8.53
N VAL A 50 1.20 -10.24 7.98
CA VAL A 50 0.01 -10.85 7.38
C VAL A 50 -0.86 -11.40 8.51
N GLU A 51 -1.84 -10.60 8.91
CA GLU A 51 -2.84 -11.00 9.90
C GLU A 51 -4.23 -10.93 9.27
N ILE A 52 -5.09 -11.88 9.60
CA ILE A 52 -6.51 -11.76 9.27
C ILE A 52 -7.00 -10.50 10.00
N PRO A 53 -7.51 -9.49 9.29
CA PRO A 53 -7.97 -8.27 9.94
C PRO A 53 -9.07 -8.67 10.91
N LYS A 54 -8.76 -8.61 12.21
CA LYS A 54 -9.79 -8.59 13.24
C LYS A 54 -10.46 -7.24 13.03
N PHE A 55 -11.57 -7.22 12.31
CA PHE A 55 -12.44 -6.07 12.25
C PHE A 55 -12.77 -5.77 13.70
N ASN A 56 -12.11 -4.76 14.27
CA ASN A 56 -12.28 -4.48 15.67
C ASN A 56 -13.69 -3.90 15.77
N ALA A 57 -14.64 -4.75 16.16
CA ALA A 57 -15.99 -4.35 16.49
C ALA A 57 -15.99 -3.60 17.83
N GLU A 58 -15.05 -2.68 18.05
CA GLU A 58 -15.15 -1.68 19.08
C GLU A 58 -16.07 -0.55 18.59
N CYS A 59 -17.35 -0.91 18.61
CA CYS A 59 -18.44 -0.14 19.18
C CYS A 59 -18.05 1.27 19.66
N HIS A 60 -18.48 2.30 18.94
CA HIS A 60 -18.99 3.51 19.61
C HIS A 60 -20.50 3.60 19.36
N GLY A 61 -21.20 2.54 19.74
CA GLY A 61 -22.50 2.68 20.36
C GLY A 61 -22.28 2.99 21.83
N ARG A 62 -22.08 4.28 22.16
CA ARG A 62 -22.37 4.79 23.49
C ARG A 62 -23.31 5.98 23.30
N SER A 63 -24.53 5.73 23.75
CA SER A 63 -25.63 6.64 24.13
C SER A 63 -25.61 8.06 23.61
#